data_AF-A0A7X8VRM9-F1
#
_entry.id   AF-A0A7X8VRM9-F1
#
_cell.length_a   1.000
_cell.length_b   1.000
_cell.length_c   1.000
_cell.angle_alpha   90.00
_cell.angle_beta   90.00
_cell.angle_gamma   90.00
#
_symmetry.space_group_name_H-M   'P 1'
#
loop_
_entity.id
_entity.type
_entity.pdbx_description
1 polymer ?
#
loop_
_entity_poly.entity_id
_entity_poly.type
_entity_poly.pdbx_seq_one_letter_code
_entity_poly.pdbx_strand_id
1 'polypeptide(L)' 'MRAIVVNADQSLSWREVAPPEPEDSQIMIEVHASAVNRADLMQRAGNYPPPPDWPQWMGLEAAGVVKSAPPDSRWQ' A
#
# COMPACT_ATOMS: atom_id res chain seq x y z
N MET A 1 4.21 -2.13 10.36
CA MET A 1 5.07 -1.52 9.31
C MET A 1 4.86 -0.01 9.31
N ARG A 2 5.53 0.76 8.43
CA ARG A 2 5.22 2.19 8.26
C ARG A 2 4.55 2.46 6.91
N ALA A 3 3.63 3.42 6.89
CA ALA A 3 2.91 3.86 5.70
C ALA A 3 2.79 5.39 5.68
N ILE A 4 2.49 5.96 4.51
CA ILE A 4 2.16 7.38 4.37
C ILE A 4 0.65 7.56 4.52
N VAL A 5 0.24 8.22 5.60
CA VAL A 5 -1.18 8.48 5.92
C VAL A 5 -1.53 9.93 5.61
N VAL A 6 -2.65 10.12 4.91
CA VAL A 6 -3.25 11.43 4.65
C VAL A 6 -4.06 11.87 5.87
N ASN A 7 -3.69 12.99 6.47
CA ASN A 7 -4.41 13.57 7.60
C ASN A 7 -5.67 14.32 7.16
N ALA A 8 -6.55 14.66 8.10
CA ALA A 8 -7.76 15.44 7.82
C ALA A 8 -7.48 16.81 7.18
N ASP A 9 -6.32 17.40 7.45
CA ASP A 9 -5.84 18.66 6.85
C ASP A 9 -5.05 18.45 5.53
N GLN A 10 -5.09 17.24 4.97
CA GLN A 10 -4.37 16.81 3.76
C GLN A 10 -2.83 16.85 3.86
N SER A 11 -2.28 17.04 5.06
CA SER A 11 -0.84 16.82 5.30
C SER A 11 -0.52 15.32 5.26
N LEU A 12 0.73 14.99 4.92
CA LEU A 12 1.21 13.60 4.87
C LEU A 12 1.99 13.27 6.14
N SER A 13 1.76 12.09 6.69
CA SER A 13 2.48 11.60 7.87
C SER A 13 3.04 10.20 7.65
N TRP A 14 4.30 10.02 8.01
CA TRP A 14 4.94 8.70 8.04
C TRP A 14 4.64 8.05 9.39
N ARG A 15 3.69 7.11 9.40
CA ARG A 15 3.14 6.51 10.63
C ARG A 15 3.32 5.02 10.67
N GLU A 16 3.42 4.49 11.88
CA GLU A 16 3.30 3.06 12.13
C GLU A 16 1.85 2.61 11.98
N VAL A 17 1.68 1.49 11.30
CA VAL A 17 0.41 0.82 11.03
C VAL A 17 0.58 -0.68 11.22
N ALA A 18 -0.52 -1.37 11.49
CA ALA A 18 -0.52 -2.83 11.53
C ALA A 18 0.02 -3.39 10.20
N PRO A 19 0.91 -4.39 10.22
CA PRO A 19 1.24 -5.13 9.01
C PRO A 19 -0.05 -5.69 8.39
N PRO A 20 -0.19 -5.68 7.06
CA PRO A 20 -1.28 -6.38 6.40
C PRO A 20 -1.09 -7.89 6.58
N GLU A 21 -2.20 -8.60 6.78
CA GLU A 21 -2.24 -10.05 6.78
C GLU A 21 -2.82 -10.49 5.42
N PRO A 22 -2.05 -11.21 4.57
CA PRO A 22 -2.56 -11.64 3.28
C PRO A 22 -3.62 -12.74 3.44
N GLU A 23 -4.69 -12.66 2.64
CA GLU A 23 -5.64 -13.75 2.48
C GLU A 23 -5.03 -14.91 1.66
N ASP A 24 -5.69 -16.07 1.68
CA ASP A 24 -5.23 -17.31 1.01
C ASP A 24 -4.93 -17.17 -0.49
N SER A 25 -5.48 -16.14 -1.15
CA SER A 25 -5.27 -15.88 -2.58
C SER A 25 -4.27 -14.75 -2.88
N GLN A 26 -3.73 -14.10 -1.84
CA GLN A 26 -2.91 -12.90 -1.96
C GLN A 26 -1.43 -13.21 -1.72
N ILE A 27 -0.56 -12.40 -2.31
CA ILE A 27 0.87 -12.40 -2.00
C ILE A 27 1.18 -11.25 -1.03
N MET A 28 2.21 -11.42 -0.22
CA MET A 28 2.79 -10.34 0.58
C MET A 28 4.12 -9.91 -0.02
N ILE A 29 4.25 -8.61 -0.30
CA ILE A 29 5.47 -8.01 -0.83
C ILE A 29 6.17 -7.23 0.28
N GLU A 30 7.44 -7.55 0.53
CA GLU A 30 8.33 -6.67 1.30
C GLU A 30 8.80 -5.54 0.37
N VAL A 31 8.19 -4.37 0.52
CA VAL A 31 8.43 -3.21 -0.35
C VAL A 31 9.78 -2.58 -0.03
N HIS A 32 10.68 -2.52 -1.02
CA HIS A 32 11.99 -1.87 -0.90
C HIS A 32 12.03 -0.50 -1.58
N ALA A 33 11.19 -0.30 -2.61
CA ALA A 33 11.06 0.96 -3.31
C ALA A 33 9.61 1.20 -3.74
N SER A 34 9.25 2.47 -3.86
CA SER A 34 7.98 2.93 -4.40
C SER A 34 8.25 4.18 -5.23
N ALA A 35 7.44 4.38 -6.26
CA ALA A 35 7.53 5.56 -7.12
C ALA A 35 6.47 6.59 -6.71
N VAL A 36 6.75 7.86 -6.99
CA VAL A 36 5.81 8.96 -6.79
C VAL A 36 5.35 9.43 -8.15
N ASN A 37 4.04 9.50 -8.34
CA ASN A 37 3.41 9.94 -9.56
C ASN A 37 2.26 10.93 -9.29
N ARG A 38 1.64 11.44 -10.36
CA ARG A 38 0.60 12.47 -10.24
C ARG A 38 -0.70 11.95 -9.61
N ALA A 39 -0.97 10.64 -9.67
CA ALA A 39 -2.16 10.08 -9.06
C ALA A 39 -2.07 10.06 -7.52
N ASP A 40 -0.86 10.04 -6.94
CA ASP A 40 -0.69 10.20 -5.48
C ASP A 40 -1.19 11.56 -4.98
N LEU A 41 -1.03 12.63 -5.77
CA LEU A 41 -1.59 13.94 -5.46
C LEU A 41 -3.13 13.91 -5.46
N MET A 42 -3.73 13.10 -6.34
CA MET A 42 -5.17 12.90 -6.40
C MET A 42 -5.66 12.06 -5.21
N GLN A 43 -4.89 11.05 -4.76
CA GLN A 43 -5.17 10.32 -3.53
C GLN A 43 -5.16 11.26 -2.32
N ARG A 44 -4.13 12.11 -2.19
CA ARG A 44 -4.03 13.11 -1.11
C ARG A 44 -5.21 14.09 -1.10
N ALA A 45 -5.69 14.47 -2.28
CA ALA A 45 -6.84 15.37 -2.43
C ALA A 45 -8.20 14.67 -2.24
N GLY A 46 -8.24 13.35 -2.07
CA GLY A 46 -9.48 12.57 -1.94
C GLY A 46 -10.19 12.26 -3.27
N ASN A 47 -9.60 12.63 -4.40
CA ASN A 47 -10.18 12.45 -5.74
C ASN A 47 -9.86 11.07 -6.36
N TYR A 48 -9.04 10.27 -5.70
CA TYR A 48 -8.67 8.92 -6.14
C TYR A 48 -8.59 7.97 -4.92
N PRO A 49 -9.72 7.69 -4.25
CA PRO A 49 -9.72 6.88 -3.05
C PRO A 49 -9.34 5.42 -3.37
N PRO A 50 -8.70 4.70 -2.44
CA PRO A 50 -8.54 3.26 -2.56
C PRO A 50 -9.92 2.56 -2.60
N PRO A 51 -9.99 1.31 -3.09
CA PRO A 51 -11.22 0.53 -3.06
C PRO A 51 -11.82 0.42 -1.65
N PRO A 52 -13.13 0.14 -1.54
CA PRO A 52 -13.73 -0.24 -0.26
C PRO A 52 -12.93 -1.36 0.41
N ASP A 53 -12.83 -1.30 1.73
CA ASP A 53 -12.14 -2.28 2.59
C ASP A 53 -10.61 -2.36 2.44
N TRP A 54 -10.01 -1.54 1.56
CA TRP A 54 -8.56 -1.42 1.48
C TRP A 54 -8.03 -0.40 2.49
N PRO A 55 -6.76 -0.52 2.89
CA PRO A 55 -6.14 0.49 3.73
C PRO A 55 -6.24 1.88 3.11
N GLN A 56 -6.53 2.88 3.95
CA GLN A 56 -6.74 4.26 3.51
C GLN A 56 -5.43 5.03 3.25
N TRP A 57 -4.27 4.40 3.46
CA TRP A 57 -2.97 5.01 3.17
C TRP A 57 -2.62 4.92 1.69
N MET A 58 -1.81 5.87 1.22
CA MET A 58 -1.51 6.10 -0.20
C MET A 58 -0.36 5.23 -0.73
N GLY A 59 -0.23 5.20 -2.05
CA GLY A 59 0.82 4.51 -2.80
C GLY A 59 0.25 3.59 -3.86
N LEU A 60 0.71 3.75 -5.11
CA LEU A 60 0.18 3.01 -6.27
C LEU A 60 1.21 2.11 -6.95
N GLU A 61 2.50 2.37 -6.74
CA GLU A 61 3.60 1.65 -7.38
C GLU A 61 4.55 1.12 -6.31
N ALA A 62 4.94 -0.15 -6.43
CA ALA A 62 5.84 -0.80 -5.49
C ALA A 62 6.81 -1.73 -6.22
N ALA A 63 8.04 -1.81 -5.71
CA ALA A 63 9.04 -2.80 -6.07
C ALA A 63 9.65 -3.39 -4.80
N GLY A 64 9.83 -4.69 -4.79
CA GLY A 64 10.24 -5.42 -3.59
C GLY A 64 10.38 -6.90 -3.84
N VAL A 65 10.42 -7.65 -2.74
CA VAL A 65 10.56 -9.11 -2.74
C VAL A 65 9.23 -9.73 -2.31
N VAL A 66 8.82 -10.82 -2.95
CA VAL A 66 7.68 -11.60 -2.46
C VAL A 66 8.11 -12.31 -1.18
N LYS A 67 7.49 -11.97 -0.06
CA LYS A 67 7.80 -12.50 1.27
C LYS A 67 6.98 -13.75 1.59
N SER A 68 5.77 -13.84 1.07
CA SER A 68 4.94 -15.03 1.12
C SER A 68 3.94 -15.04 -0.03
N ALA A 69 3.55 -16.24 -0.45
CA ALA A 69 2.58 -16.46 -1.50
C ALA A 69 1.76 -17.74 -1.23
N PRO A 70 0.59 -17.90 -1.87
CA PRO A 70 -0.17 -19.15 -1.81
C PRO A 70 0.64 -20.33 -2.36
N PRO A 71 0.43 -21.56 -1.87
CA PRO A 71 1.22 -22.73 -2.30
C PRO A 71 1.20 -22.99 -3.81
N ASP A 72 0.07 -22.72 -4.47
CA ASP A 72 -0.12 -22.96 -5.91
C ASP A 72 0.15 -21.71 -6.77
N SER A 73 0.72 -20.66 -6.19
CA SER A 73 1.02 -19.43 -6.92
C SER A 73 2.27 -19.57 -7.79
N ARG A 74 2.35 -18.78 -8.88
CA ARG A 74 3.56 -18.67 -9.72
C ARG A 74 4.74 -17.97 -9.02
N TRP A 75 4.46 -17.28 -7.92
CA TRP A 75 5.44 -16.56 -7.12
C TRP A 75 5.95 -17.49 -6.02
N GLN A 76 7.27 -17.47 -5.81
CA GLN A 76 8.00 -18.27 -4.82
C GLN A 76 8.57 -17.34 -3.75
#